data_AF-A0A1B8TQR3-F1
#
_entry.id   AF-A0A1B8TQR3-F1
#
_cell.length_a   1.000
_cell.length_b   1.000
_cell.length_c   1.000
_cell.angle_alpha   90.00
_cell.angle_beta   90.00
_cell.angle_gamma   90.00
#
_symmetry.space_group_name_H-M   'P 1'
#
loop_
_entity.id
_entity.type
_entity.pdbx_description
1 polymer ?
#
loop_
_entity_poly.entity_id
_entity_poly.type
_entity_poly.pdbx_seq_one_letter_code
_entity_poly.pdbx_strand_id
1 'polypeptide(L)' 'MRFKTILILIFAAIIVIFSLQNAEITDVKFLFWKISISRVLVILGSFAIGILLGILISQKRKITNYNNN' A
#
# COMPACT_ATOMS: atom_id res chain seq x y z
N MET A 1 -17.64 -14.23 -3.56
CA MET A 1 -16.87 -12.95 -3.57
C MET A 1 -16.90 -12.38 -4.97
N ARG A 2 -16.96 -11.04 -5.15
CA ARG A 2 -16.82 -10.45 -6.48
C ARG A 2 -15.40 -10.74 -7.02
N PHE A 3 -15.26 -11.02 -8.32
CA PHE A 3 -13.97 -11.30 -8.96
C PHE A 3 -12.89 -10.26 -8.61
N LYS A 4 -13.28 -8.97 -8.56
CA LYS A 4 -12.41 -7.86 -8.14
C LYS A 4 -11.81 -8.06 -6.74
N THR A 5 -12.59 -8.57 -5.77
CA THR A 5 -12.13 -8.80 -4.39
C THR A 5 -11.12 -9.94 -4.33
N ILE A 6 -11.35 -11.02 -5.10
CA ILE A 6 -10.43 -12.15 -5.18
C ILE A 6 -9.08 -11.68 -5.77
N LEU A 7 -9.12 -10.88 -6.84
CA LEU A 7 -7.93 -10.34 -7.47
C LEU A 7 -7.09 -9.47 -6.51
N ILE A 8 -7.76 -8.61 -5.72
CA ILE A 8 -7.10 -7.78 -4.69
C ILE A 8 -6.42 -8.65 -3.63
N LEU A 9 -7.08 -9.71 -3.16
CA LEU A 9 -6.52 -10.62 -2.16
C LEU A 9 -5.29 -11.38 -2.68
N ILE A 10 -5.36 -11.90 -3.92
CA ILE A 10 -4.22 -12.56 -4.56
C ILE A 10 -3.05 -11.58 -4.67
N PHE A 11 -3.30 -10.35 -5.10
CA PHE A 11 -2.26 -9.34 -5.22
C PHE A 11 -1.64 -8.97 -3.87
N ALA A 12 -2.46 -8.82 -2.82
CA ALA A 12 -1.97 -8.58 -1.47
C ALA A 12 -1.10 -9.75 -0.95
N ALA A 13 -1.50 -11.00 -1.21
CA ALA A 13 -0.73 -12.17 -0.84
C ALA A 13 0.64 -12.21 -1.56
N ILE A 14 0.66 -11.89 -2.86
CA ILE A 14 1.91 -11.78 -3.63
C ILE A 14 2.85 -10.73 -3.02
N ILE A 15 2.33 -9.56 -2.62
CA ILE A 15 3.13 -8.51 -1.98
C ILE A 15 3.72 -9.00 -0.65
N VAL A 16 2.93 -9.69 0.17
CA VAL A 16 3.41 -10.23 1.46
C VAL A 16 4.51 -11.25 1.22
N ILE A 17 4.28 -12.22 0.32
CA ILE A 17 5.27 -13.26 -0.02
C ILE A 17 6.56 -12.61 -0.57
N PHE A 18 6.43 -11.68 -1.51
CA PHE A 18 7.56 -10.92 -2.06
C PHE A 18 8.33 -10.18 -0.96
N SER A 19 7.64 -9.52 -0.03
CA SER A 19 8.28 -8.81 1.07
C SER A 19 9.08 -9.74 1.99
N LEU A 20 8.50 -10.88 2.36
CA LEU A 20 9.13 -11.86 3.25
C LEU A 20 10.35 -12.52 2.60
N GLN A 21 10.27 -12.83 1.31
CA GLN A 21 11.42 -13.37 0.57
C GLN A 21 12.57 -12.35 0.46
N ASN A 22 12.27 -11.05 0.54
CA ASN A 22 13.25 -9.98 0.44
C ASN A 22 13.56 -9.36 1.80
N ALA A 23 13.46 -10.09 2.91
CA ALA A 23 13.56 -9.57 4.29
C ALA A 23 14.95 -9.11 4.75
N GLU A 24 15.82 -8.70 3.83
CA GLU A 24 17.11 -8.11 4.12
C GLU A 24 17.00 -6.65 4.57
N ILE A 25 18.01 -6.18 5.30
CA ILE A 25 18.15 -4.77 5.65
C ILE A 25 18.58 -4.01 4.39
N THR A 26 17.94 -2.87 4.14
CA THR A 26 18.30 -1.97 3.05
C THR A 26 18.46 -0.54 3.55
N ASP A 27 19.34 0.18 2.88
CA ASP A 27 19.45 1.62 3.04
C ASP A 27 18.38 2.31 2.22
N VAL A 28 17.54 3.11 2.88
CA VAL A 28 16.58 4.01 2.24
C VAL A 28 17.11 5.44 2.37
N LYS A 29 17.40 6.07 1.24
CA LYS A 29 17.71 7.51 1.16
C LYS A 29 16.49 8.23 0.63
N PHE A 30 16.02 9.25 1.34
CA PHE A 30 14.88 10.04 0.88
C PHE A 30 15.06 11.51 1.27
N LEU A 31 15.02 12.38 0.27
CA LEU A 31 15.36 13.80 0.40
C LEU A 31 16.67 13.99 1.20
N PHE A 32 16.58 14.40 2.47
CA PHE A 32 17.72 14.71 3.32
C PHE A 32 18.00 13.65 4.40
N TRP A 33 17.20 12.59 4.50
CA TRP A 33 17.39 11.53 5.50
C TRP A 33 17.91 10.22 4.88
N LYS A 34 18.59 9.41 5.70
CA LYS A 34 18.97 8.04 5.39
C LYS A 34 18.62 7.17 6.59
N ILE A 35 17.99 6.03 6.35
CA ILE A 35 17.68 5.04 7.37
C ILE A 35 17.97 3.64 6.84
N SER A 36 18.52 2.78 7.69
CA SER A 36 18.73 1.36 7.39
C SER A 36 17.61 0.56 8.06
N ILE A 37 16.75 -0.06 7.28
CA ILE A 37 15.54 -0.75 7.76
C ILE A 37 15.28 -2.00 6.92
N SER A 38 14.52 -2.96 7.46
CA SER A 38 14.11 -4.13 6.68
C SER A 38 13.30 -3.72 5.44
N ARG A 39 13.63 -4.30 4.28
CA ARG A 39 12.85 -4.13 3.03
C ARG A 39 11.39 -4.53 3.22
N VAL A 40 11.07 -5.46 4.12
CA VAL A 40 9.68 -5.81 4.49
C VAL A 40 8.92 -4.57 4.92
N LEU A 41 9.49 -3.78 5.83
CA LEU A 41 8.85 -2.56 6.35
C LEU A 41 8.73 -1.49 5.26
N VAL A 42 9.72 -1.37 4.37
CA VAL A 42 9.67 -0.45 3.24
C VAL A 42 8.52 -0.81 2.29
N ILE A 43 8.44 -2.08 1.89
CA ILE A 43 7.45 -2.58 0.93
C ILE A 43 6.04 -2.52 1.53
N LEU A 44 5.84 -3.16 2.69
CA LEU A 44 4.52 -3.23 3.33
C LEU A 44 4.06 -1.85 3.83
N GLY A 45 4.98 -1.04 4.36
CA GLY A 45 4.67 0.32 4.80
C GLY A 45 4.21 1.21 3.64
N SER A 46 4.94 1.19 2.52
CA SER A 46 4.57 1.95 1.31
C SER A 46 3.23 1.47 0.73
N PHE A 47 3.00 0.16 0.70
CA PHE A 47 1.73 -0.42 0.26
C PHE A 47 0.55 0.00 1.15
N ALA A 48 0.73 -0.05 2.48
CA ALA A 48 -0.29 0.37 3.45
C ALA A 48 -0.63 1.86 3.31
N ILE A 49 0.37 2.73 3.10
CA ILE A 49 0.15 4.16 2.82
C ILE A 49 -0.67 4.33 1.53
N GLY A 50 -0.34 3.58 0.47
CA GLY A 50 -1.09 3.58 -0.78
C GLY A 50 -2.57 3.19 -0.60
N ILE A 51 -2.85 2.16 0.19
CA ILE A 51 -4.22 1.76 0.55
C ILE A 51 -4.94 2.89 1.30
N LEU A 52 -4.30 3.47 2.31
CA LEU A 52 -4.88 4.54 3.12
C LEU A 52 -5.26 5.75 2.26
N LEU A 53 -4.37 6.17 1.37
CA LEU A 53 -4.63 7.25 0.40
C LEU A 53 -5.77 6.90 -0.55
N GLY A 54 -5.81 5.67 -1.06
CA GLY A 54 -6.90 5.19 -1.92
C GLY A 54 -8.26 5.23 -1.24
N ILE A 55 -8.33 4.86 0.05
CA ILE A 55 -9.53 4.96 0.87
C ILE A 55 -9.95 6.43 1.04
N LEU A 56 -9.01 7.32 1.37
CA LEU A 56 -9.27 8.74 1.55
C LEU A 56 -9.84 9.39 0.27
N ILE A 57 -9.25 9.09 -0.89
CA ILE A 57 -9.74 9.56 -2.20
C ILE A 57 -11.14 9.02 -2.50
N SER A 58 -11.40 7.75 -2.19
CA SER A 58 -12.71 7.13 -2.40
C SER A 58 -13.81 7.78 -1.56
N GLN A 59 -13.48 8.17 -0.31
CA GLN A 59 -14.40 8.92 0.57
C GLN A 59 -14.73 10.29 -0.01
N LYS A 60 -13.72 11.05 -0.46
CA LYS A 60 -13.94 12.37 -1.11
C LYS A 60 -14.91 12.26 -2.28
N ARG A 61 -14.73 11.26 -3.16
CA ARG A 61 -15.60 11.05 -4.33
C ARG A 61 -17.05 10.75 -3.94
N LYS A 62 -17.29 9.98 -2.87
CA LYS A 62 -18.65 9.72 -2.38
C LYS A 62 -19.34 11.00 -1.91
N ILE A 63 -18.62 11.86 -1.19
CA ILE A 63 -19.14 13.14 -0.69
C ILE A 63 -19.50 14.08 -1.85
N THR A 64 -18.62 14.23 -2.84
CA THR A 64 -18.89 15.08 -4.01
C THR A 64 -20.09 14.59 -4.82
N ASN A 65 -20.24 13.28 -5.01
CA ASN A 65 -21.39 12.72 -5.73
C ASN A 65 -22.72 12.85 -4.97
N TYR A 66 -22.69 12.92 -3.64
CA TYR A 66 -23.89 13.17 -2.83
C TYR A 66 -24.39 14.61 -2.99
N ASN A 67 -23.48 15.60 -3.03
CA ASN A 67 -23.86 17.01 -3.14
C ASN A 67 -24.37 17.43 -4.54
N ASN A 68 -24.15 16.61 -5.57
CA ASN A 68 -24.52 16.90 -6.96
C ASN A 68 -25.80 16.18 -7.44
N ASN A 69 -26.51 15.48 -6.52
CA ASN A 69 -27.82 14.85 -6.77
C ASN A 69 -28.89 15.55 -5.93
#